data_AF-A0A843IK11-F1
#
_entry.id   AF-A0A843IK11-F1
#
_cell.length_a   1.000
_cell.length_b   1.000
_cell.length_c   1.000
_cell.angle_alpha   90.00
_cell.angle_beta   90.00
_cell.angle_gamma   90.00
#
_symmetry.space_group_name_H-M   'P 1'
#
loop_
_entity.id
_entity.type
_entity.pdbx_description
1 polymer ?
#
loop_
_entity_poly.entity_id
_entity_poly.type
_entity_poly.pdbx_seq_one_letter_code
_entity_poly.pdbx_strand_id
1 'polypeptide(L)'
;MVKEVEMTFDETVEYVRNNVYVGDVFEISYNRIFAPGEVLGLTEEDEVTGEGLRVGLQLTGEILNQSVEVDLHEIADDLLEIRHIHDDDEIIIEVL
;
A
#
# COMPACT_ATOMS: atom_id res chain seq x y z
N MET A 1 13.30 -11.24 6.63
CA MET A 1 14.48 -10.81 5.81
C MET A 1 14.05 -9.63 4.94
N VAL A 2 14.95 -8.71 4.55
CA VAL A 2 14.59 -7.59 3.65
C VAL A 2 14.85 -8.00 2.20
N LYS A 3 13.83 -7.86 1.34
CA LYS A 3 13.91 -8.09 -0.10
C LYS A 3 13.49 -6.83 -0.85
N GLU A 4 14.30 -6.41 -1.81
CA GLU A 4 13.99 -5.29 -2.72
C GLU A 4 13.65 -5.85 -4.10
N VAL A 5 12.58 -5.33 -4.72
CA VAL A 5 12.13 -5.69 -6.07
C VAL A 5 11.62 -4.46 -6.81
N GLU A 6 11.78 -4.45 -8.12
CA GLU A 6 11.14 -3.48 -9.01
C GLU A 6 9.89 -4.12 -9.62
N MET A 7 8.76 -3.40 -9.65
CA MET A 7 7.50 -3.85 -10.24
C MET A 7 6.86 -2.72 -11.02
N THR A 8 6.14 -3.06 -12.08
CA THR A 8 5.19 -2.11 -12.70
C THR A 8 4.04 -1.81 -11.74
N PHE A 9 3.32 -0.71 -11.97
CA PHE A 9 2.12 -0.40 -11.19
C PHE A 9 1.13 -1.57 -11.14
N ASP A 10 0.83 -2.19 -12.28
CA ASP A 10 -0.09 -3.34 -12.37
C ASP A 10 0.40 -4.54 -11.55
N GLU A 11 1.70 -4.86 -11.63
CA GLU A 11 2.30 -5.92 -10.82
C GLU A 11 2.26 -5.61 -9.32
N THR A 12 2.40 -4.33 -8.97
CA THR A 12 2.32 -3.84 -7.59
C THR A 12 0.90 -4.01 -7.04
N VAL A 13 -0.13 -3.62 -7.80
CA VAL A 13 -1.53 -3.81 -7.42
C VAL A 13 -1.84 -5.31 -7.23
N GLU A 14 -1.39 -6.16 -8.15
CA GLU A 14 -1.58 -7.61 -8.04
C GLU A 14 -0.83 -8.20 -6.84
N TYR A 15 0.37 -7.69 -6.53
CA TYR A 15 1.10 -8.06 -5.33
C TYR A 15 0.28 -7.73 -4.08
N VAL A 16 -0.23 -6.50 -3.97
CA VAL A 16 -1.02 -6.05 -2.81
C VAL A 16 -2.23 -6.95 -2.62
N ARG A 17 -3.01 -7.19 -3.68
CA ARG A 17 -4.22 -8.03 -3.61
C ARG A 17 -3.95 -9.42 -3.02
N ASN A 18 -2.82 -10.03 -3.40
CA ASN A 18 -2.55 -11.43 -3.08
C ASN A 18 -1.69 -11.65 -1.83
N ASN A 19 -1.01 -10.61 -1.35
CA ASN A 19 0.01 -10.77 -0.31
C ASN A 19 -0.17 -9.84 0.90
N VAL A 20 -1.03 -8.83 0.81
CA VAL A 20 -1.28 -7.90 1.92
C VAL A 20 -2.55 -8.30 2.66
N TYR A 21 -2.47 -8.37 3.97
CA TYR A 21 -3.51 -8.85 4.86
C TYR A 21 -3.76 -7.88 6.02
N VAL A 22 -4.93 -7.98 6.63
CA VAL A 22 -5.28 -7.19 7.82
C VAL A 22 -4.29 -7.47 8.95
N GLY A 23 -3.76 -6.41 9.56
CA GLY A 23 -2.74 -6.46 10.59
C GLY A 23 -1.30 -6.32 10.08
N ASP A 24 -1.08 -6.40 8.78
CA ASP A 24 0.25 -6.16 8.19
C ASP A 24 0.66 -4.69 8.34
N VAL A 25 1.97 -4.43 8.37
CA VAL A 25 2.47 -3.06 8.29
C VAL A 25 2.70 -2.73 6.83
N PHE A 26 2.08 -1.64 6.39
CA PHE A 26 2.12 -1.18 5.03
C PHE A 26 2.47 0.29 5.01
N GLU A 27 3.53 0.63 4.29
CA GLU A 27 3.99 2.00 4.11
C GLU A 27 3.94 2.36 2.63
N ILE A 28 3.21 3.44 2.35
CA ILE A 28 3.07 3.99 1.00
C ILE A 28 3.95 5.24 0.90
N SER A 29 4.87 5.22 -0.05
CA SER A 29 5.73 6.36 -0.38
C SER A 29 5.24 7.01 -1.67
N TYR A 30 4.65 8.20 -1.55
CA TYR A 30 4.11 8.96 -2.68
C TYR A 30 4.37 10.45 -2.48
N ASN A 31 4.69 11.21 -3.53
CA ASN A 31 4.89 12.67 -3.42
C ASN A 31 5.83 13.15 -2.28
N ARG A 32 6.84 12.35 -1.91
CA ARG A 32 7.76 12.57 -0.76
C ARG A 32 7.08 12.51 0.62
N ILE A 33 5.88 11.97 0.69
CA ILE A 33 5.18 11.59 1.91
C ILE A 33 5.44 10.09 2.12
N PHE A 34 5.75 9.73 3.36
CA PHE A 34 5.86 8.34 3.82
C PHE A 34 4.70 8.10 4.78
N ALA A 35 3.78 7.21 4.40
CA ALA A 35 2.58 6.93 5.16
C ALA A 35 2.60 5.49 5.69
N PRO A 36 3.28 5.21 6.81
CA PRO A 36 3.22 3.91 7.47
C PRO A 36 1.89 3.74 8.20
N GLY A 37 1.33 2.54 8.12
CA GLY A 37 0.13 2.17 8.84
C GLY A 37 -0.05 0.67 8.98
N GLU A 38 -0.95 0.29 9.87
CA GLU A 38 -1.46 -1.08 9.96
C GLU A 38 -2.64 -1.25 9.00
N VAL A 39 -2.66 -2.34 8.24
CA VAL A 39 -3.74 -2.63 7.29
C VAL A 39 -5.01 -2.99 8.03
N LEU A 40 -6.09 -2.24 7.76
CA LEU A 40 -7.44 -2.46 8.28
C LEU A 40 -8.31 -3.31 7.36
N GLY A 41 -8.01 -3.32 6.06
CA GLY A 41 -8.76 -4.06 5.06
C GLY A 41 -8.36 -3.70 3.64
N LEU A 42 -8.81 -4.54 2.70
CA LEU A 42 -8.73 -4.30 1.26
C LEU A 42 -10.15 -4.21 0.70
N THR A 43 -10.37 -3.25 -0.19
CA THR A 43 -11.61 -3.10 -0.96
C THR A 43 -11.26 -3.27 -2.44
N GLU A 44 -11.85 -4.28 -3.10
CA GLU A 44 -11.64 -4.59 -4.52
C GLU A 44 -12.07 -3.42 -5.44
N GLU A 45 -11.57 -3.46 -6.68
CA GLU A 45 -11.94 -2.49 -7.71
C GLU A 45 -13.44 -2.49 -8.01
N ASP A 46 -13.95 -1.31 -8.39
CA ASP A 46 -15.33 -1.14 -8.85
C ASP A 46 -15.33 -0.49 -10.25
N GLU A 47 -15.64 -1.28 -11.27
CA GLU A 47 -15.70 -0.83 -12.67
C GLU A 47 -16.80 0.21 -12.93
N VAL A 48 -17.83 0.28 -12.08
CA VAL A 48 -18.96 1.22 -12.24
C VAL A 48 -18.58 2.60 -11.72
N THR A 49 -17.85 2.67 -10.61
CA THR A 49 -17.38 3.93 -10.02
C THR A 49 -16.02 4.37 -10.58
N GLY A 50 -15.23 3.43 -11.12
CA GLY A 50 -13.87 3.65 -11.60
C GLY A 50 -12.82 3.60 -10.49
N GLU A 51 -13.18 3.15 -9.29
CA GLU A 51 -12.30 3.03 -8.14
C GLU A 51 -11.35 1.83 -8.29
N GLY A 52 -10.09 2.03 -7.94
CA GLY A 52 -9.07 1.00 -7.94
C GLY A 52 -9.06 0.16 -6.68
N LEU A 53 -8.01 -0.66 -6.53
CA LEU A 53 -7.79 -1.45 -5.32
C LEU A 53 -7.50 -0.47 -4.19
N ARG A 54 -8.31 -0.53 -3.14
CA ARG A 54 -8.22 0.37 -2.00
C ARG A 54 -7.69 -0.34 -0.77
N VAL A 55 -6.74 0.30 -0.11
CA VAL A 55 -6.12 -0.19 1.14
C VAL A 55 -6.54 0.71 2.28
N GLY A 56 -7.26 0.13 3.25
CA GLY A 56 -7.55 0.80 4.51
C GLY A 56 -6.34 0.73 5.43
N LEU A 57 -5.86 1.88 5.91
CA LEU A 57 -4.69 1.97 6.80
C LEU A 57 -5.03 2.71 8.09
N GLN A 58 -4.64 2.15 9.22
CA GLN A 58 -4.49 2.87 10.48
C GLN A 58 -3.08 3.46 10.52
N LEU A 59 -2.96 4.74 10.20
CA LEU A 59 -1.66 5.40 10.18
C LEU A 59 -1.03 5.37 11.56
N THR A 60 0.27 5.08 11.59
CA THR A 60 1.09 5.03 12.81
C THR A 60 2.11 6.17 12.78
N GLY A 61 1.97 7.10 13.72
CA GLY A 61 2.88 8.24 13.86
C GLY A 61 2.53 9.13 15.05
N GLU A 62 3.46 9.98 15.49
CA GLU A 62 3.31 10.77 16.72
C GLU A 62 2.14 11.78 16.70
N ILE A 63 1.58 12.09 15.53
CA ILE A 63 0.62 13.20 15.33
C ILE A 63 -0.73 12.74 14.76
N LEU A 64 -0.81 11.57 14.11
CA LEU A 64 -1.98 11.16 13.33
C LEU A 64 -2.39 9.72 13.63
N ASN A 65 -3.19 9.52 14.69
CA ASN A 65 -4.00 8.31 14.85
C ASN A 65 -5.25 8.43 13.97
N GLN A 66 -5.06 8.45 12.65
CA GLN A 66 -6.13 8.55 11.66
C GLN A 66 -6.25 7.24 10.89
N SER A 67 -7.48 6.80 10.65
CA SER A 67 -7.77 5.74 9.69
C SER A 67 -8.06 6.39 8.34
N VAL A 68 -7.36 5.95 7.30
CA VAL A 68 -7.52 6.43 5.93
C VAL A 68 -7.80 5.24 5.00
N GLU A 69 -8.43 5.50 3.87
CA GLU A 69 -8.55 4.54 2.77
C GLU A 69 -7.84 5.15 1.58
N VAL A 70 -6.90 4.40 1.00
CA VAL A 70 -6.07 4.86 -0.11
C VAL A 70 -6.43 4.06 -1.35
N ASP A 71 -6.92 4.72 -2.39
CA ASP A 71 -7.08 4.13 -3.72
C ASP A 71 -5.73 4.15 -4.43
N LEU A 72 -5.18 2.97 -4.73
CA LEU A 72 -3.87 2.86 -5.39
C LEU A 72 -3.88 3.47 -6.79
N HIS A 73 -5.02 3.47 -7.48
CA HIS A 73 -5.15 4.09 -8.80
C HIS A 73 -5.06 5.61 -8.72
N GLU A 74 -5.68 6.22 -7.71
CA GLU A 74 -5.63 7.69 -7.54
C GLU A 74 -4.22 8.22 -7.28
N ILE A 75 -3.34 7.39 -6.72
CA ILE A 75 -1.95 7.75 -6.44
C ILE A 75 -0.96 7.18 -7.46
N ALA A 76 -1.41 6.51 -8.52
CA ALA A 76 -0.56 5.75 -9.43
C ALA A 76 0.61 6.58 -10.03
N ASP A 77 0.32 7.80 -10.49
CA ASP A 77 1.32 8.68 -11.11
C ASP A 77 2.40 9.17 -10.13
N ASP A 78 2.10 9.17 -8.83
CA ASP A 78 2.96 9.70 -7.78
C ASP A 78 3.48 8.61 -6.82
N LEU A 79 3.07 7.35 -7.03
CA LEU A 79 3.49 6.20 -6.24
C LEU A 79 4.93 5.84 -6.60
N LEU A 80 5.81 5.89 -5.61
CA LEU A 80 7.24 5.63 -5.80
C LEU A 80 7.63 4.26 -5.25
N GLU A 81 7.14 3.93 -4.05
CA GLU A 81 7.55 2.73 -3.35
C GLU A 81 6.45 2.25 -2.40
N ILE A 82 6.35 0.93 -2.27
CA ILE A 82 5.56 0.27 -1.23
C ILE A 82 6.51 -0.56 -0.37
N ARG A 83 6.41 -0.39 0.94
CA ARG A 83 7.05 -1.26 1.92
C ARG A 83 5.99 -2.06 2.64
N HIS A 84 6.11 -3.39 2.59
CA HIS A 84 5.17 -4.32 3.18
C HIS A 84 5.90 -5.25 4.15
N ILE A 85 5.41 -5.35 5.38
CA ILE A 85 5.95 -6.19 6.43
C ILE A 85 4.86 -7.15 6.93
N HIS A 86 5.13 -8.45 6.82
CA HIS A 86 4.26 -9.54 7.24
C HIS A 86 5.08 -10.58 8.00
N ASP A 87 4.69 -10.93 9.23
CA ASP A 87 5.33 -11.99 10.05
C ASP A 87 6.89 -11.95 10.05
N ASP A 88 7.48 -10.77 10.25
CA ASP A 88 8.94 -10.49 10.25
C ASP A 88 9.66 -10.52 8.88
N ASP A 89 8.94 -10.78 7.79
CA ASP A 89 9.42 -10.60 6.43
C ASP A 89 9.07 -9.23 5.88
N GLU A 90 10.04 -8.60 5.24
CA GLU A 90 9.93 -7.25 4.70
C GLU A 90 10.24 -7.28 3.21
N ILE A 91 9.32 -6.76 2.42
CA ILE A 91 9.55 -6.46 1.01
C ILE A 91 9.43 -4.96 0.77
N ILE A 92 10.33 -4.46 -0.07
CA ILE A 92 10.31 -3.11 -0.61
C ILE A 92 10.11 -3.24 -2.11
N ILE A 93 9.07 -2.59 -2.62
CA ILE A 93 8.66 -2.62 -4.03
C ILE A 93 8.86 -1.21 -4.57
N GLU A 94 9.85 -1.04 -5.45
CA GLU A 94 10.04 0.19 -6.24
C GLU A 94 9.13 0.13 -7.48
N VAL A 95 8.30 1.16 -7.66
CA VAL A 95 7.31 1.20 -8.75
C VAL A 95 7.89 1.91 -9.98
N LEU A 96 7.81 1.25 -11.14
CA LEU A 96 8.40 1.68 -12.42
C LEU A 96 7.46 2.50 -13.31
#